data_AF-A0A820R8E8-F1
#
_entry.id   AF-A0A820R8E8-F1
#
_cell.length_a   1.000
_cell.length_b   1.000
_cell.length_c   1.000
_cell.angle_alpha   90.00
_cell.angle_beta   90.00
_cell.angle_gamma   90.00
#
_symmetry.space_group_name_H-M   'P 1'
#
loop_
_entity.id
_entity.type
_entity.pdbx_description
1 polymer ?
#
loop_
_entity_poly.entity_id
_entity_poly.type
_entity_poly.pdbx_seq_one_letter_code
_entity_poly.pdbx_strand_id
1 'polypeptide(L)'
;LHHYNGNKVGSSPSLSLLNLCLMKLKHRNEASGPLNKLFFQDKPISKTLSFDLPNEPTEFTNVCIEQALRDKCSHVAIDINQQKLIGVSINVIENVNEQKNVFDGPQFKSGKLRYVMKVFADAHGQVDLFKTFHTDCLLHLLIVVVDENYRGLNLTG
;
A
#
# COMPACT_ATOMS: atom_id res chain seq x y z
N LEU A 1 -2.66 16.81 48.15
CA LEU A 1 -3.81 16.27 47.39
C LEU A 1 -3.74 16.80 45.95
N HIS A 2 -3.11 16.03 45.06
CA HIS A 2 -3.52 15.88 43.66
C HIS A 2 -2.76 14.66 43.14
N HIS A 3 -3.49 13.55 43.03
CA HIS A 3 -3.03 12.29 42.48
C HIS A 3 -2.70 12.47 40.99
N TYR A 4 -1.44 12.28 40.61
CA TYR A 4 -1.08 12.02 39.22
C TYR A 4 -1.15 10.51 39.00
N ASN A 5 -2.26 10.06 38.43
CA ASN A 5 -2.46 8.67 38.02
C ASN A 5 -1.53 8.37 36.84
N GLY A 6 -0.74 7.30 36.99
CA GLY A 6 0.14 6.79 35.95
C GLY A 6 -0.66 6.36 34.72
N ASN A 7 -0.54 7.12 33.65
CA ASN A 7 -0.80 6.60 32.32
C ASN A 7 0.39 5.75 31.91
N LYS A 8 0.12 4.46 31.70
CA LYS A 8 1.03 3.50 31.07
C LYS A 8 1.63 4.11 29.81
N VAL A 9 2.91 4.45 29.88
CA VAL A 9 3.73 4.63 28.69
C VAL A 9 3.85 3.23 28.08
N GLY A 10 3.05 2.97 27.05
CA GLY A 10 3.24 1.77 26.24
C GLY A 10 4.67 1.79 25.73
N SER A 11 5.45 0.78 26.11
CA SER A 11 6.82 0.61 25.62
C SER A 11 6.81 0.65 24.10
N SER A 12 7.57 1.58 23.50
CA SER A 12 7.77 1.60 22.06
C SER A 12 8.24 0.21 21.60
N PRO A 13 7.65 -0.38 20.55
CA PRO A 13 8.04 -1.70 20.09
C PRO A 13 9.52 -1.70 19.71
N SER A 14 10.30 -2.62 20.28
CA SER A 14 11.68 -2.86 19.87
C SER A 14 11.72 -3.42 18.45
N LEU A 15 12.64 -2.91 17.61
CA LEU A 15 12.90 -3.42 16.26
C LEU A 15 13.23 -4.92 16.22
N SER A 16 13.74 -5.48 17.33
CA SER A 16 14.10 -6.90 17.46
C SER A 16 12.90 -7.88 17.40
N LEU A 17 11.67 -7.37 17.22
CA LEU A 17 10.43 -8.15 17.28
C LEU A 17 9.58 -8.03 16.01
N LEU A 18 10.18 -7.54 14.92
CA LEU A 18 9.52 -7.42 13.62
C LEU A 18 10.03 -8.48 12.64
N ASN A 19 9.11 -9.12 11.93
CA ASN A 19 9.41 -10.04 10.85
C ASN A 19 9.00 -9.41 9.51
N LEU A 20 9.99 -9.17 8.63
CA LEU A 20 9.72 -8.84 7.23
C LEU A 20 9.76 -10.12 6.40
N CYS A 21 8.70 -10.35 5.62
CA CYS A 21 8.66 -11.48 4.70
C CYS A 21 7.89 -11.16 3.43
N LEU A 22 8.08 -11.98 2.41
CA LEU A 22 7.29 -11.90 1.18
C LEU A 22 5.81 -12.03 1.46
N MET A 23 5.02 -11.21 0.78
CA MET A 23 3.57 -11.32 0.80
C MET A 23 3.15 -12.67 0.19
N LYS A 24 2.20 -13.34 0.85
CA LYS A 24 1.63 -14.63 0.45
C LYS A 24 0.11 -14.54 0.51
N LEU A 25 -0.58 -15.49 -0.11
CA LEU A 25 -2.04 -15.53 -0.14
C LEU A 25 -2.66 -15.45 1.26
N LYS A 26 -2.03 -16.08 2.26
CA LYS A 26 -2.49 -16.04 3.66
C LYS A 26 -2.53 -14.62 4.27
N HIS A 27 -1.75 -13.68 3.75
CA HIS A 27 -1.71 -12.29 4.23
C HIS A 27 -2.77 -11.39 3.58
N ARG A 28 -3.50 -11.88 2.55
CA ARG A 28 -4.44 -11.09 1.75
C ARG A 28 -5.41 -10.27 2.61
N ASN A 29 -6.13 -10.93 3.52
CA ASN A 29 -7.17 -10.29 4.29
C ASN A 29 -6.61 -9.29 5.29
N GLU A 30 -5.48 -9.62 5.93
CA GLU A 30 -4.81 -8.73 6.88
C GLU A 30 -4.18 -7.50 6.21
N ALA A 31 -3.69 -7.63 4.98
CA ALA A 31 -3.12 -6.53 4.21
C ALA A 31 -4.17 -5.51 3.77
N SER A 32 -5.42 -5.92 3.53
CA SER A 32 -6.48 -5.03 3.04
C SER A 32 -6.82 -3.90 4.02
N GLY A 33 -6.78 -4.18 5.33
CA GLY A 33 -7.13 -3.19 6.37
C GLY A 33 -6.22 -1.96 6.34
N PRO A 34 -4.89 -2.14 6.50
CA PRO A 34 -3.92 -1.04 6.42
C PRO A 34 -4.00 -0.25 5.11
N LEU A 35 -4.15 -0.95 3.97
CA LEU A 35 -4.23 -0.32 2.64
C LEU A 35 -5.47 0.57 2.51
N ASN A 36 -6.65 0.07 2.90
CA ASN A 36 -7.89 0.82 2.88
C ASN A 36 -7.84 2.06 3.76
N LYS A 37 -7.28 1.92 4.97
CA LYS A 37 -7.18 3.03 5.94
C LYS A 37 -6.28 4.14 5.42
N LEU A 38 -5.07 3.82 5.00
CA LEU A 38 -4.04 4.84 4.74
C LEU A 38 -4.13 5.50 3.36
N PHE A 39 -4.64 4.80 2.35
CA PHE A 39 -4.78 5.39 1.02
C PHE A 39 -6.03 6.28 0.91
N PHE A 40 -7.13 5.89 1.57
CA PHE A 40 -8.43 6.54 1.35
C PHE A 40 -8.98 7.36 2.52
N GLN A 41 -8.48 7.22 3.75
CA GLN A 41 -9.04 8.00 4.86
C GLN A 41 -8.29 9.32 5.10
N ASP A 42 -6.97 9.36 4.82
CA ASP A 42 -6.11 10.50 5.22
C ASP A 42 -5.39 11.23 4.08
N LYS A 43 -5.70 10.94 2.81
CA LYS A 43 -5.05 11.59 1.66
C LYS A 43 -5.87 12.75 1.09
N PRO A 44 -5.24 13.81 0.56
CA PRO A 44 -5.95 14.94 -0.05
C PRO A 44 -6.97 14.51 -1.13
N ILE A 45 -6.59 13.53 -1.95
CA ILE A 45 -7.43 12.99 -3.03
C ILE A 45 -8.76 12.45 -2.49
N SER A 46 -8.76 11.78 -1.33
CA SER A 46 -9.98 11.20 -0.80
C SER A 46 -10.92 12.22 -0.18
N LYS A 47 -10.37 13.24 0.50
CA LYS A 47 -11.14 14.37 1.02
C LYS A 47 -11.81 15.18 -0.09
N THR A 48 -11.17 15.31 -1.24
CA THR A 48 -11.72 16.08 -2.37
C THR A 48 -12.78 15.31 -3.16
N LEU A 49 -12.60 14.01 -3.36
CA LEU A 49 -13.47 13.22 -4.23
C LEU A 49 -14.66 12.56 -3.53
N SER A 50 -14.71 12.57 -2.19
CA SER A 50 -15.79 11.97 -1.39
C SER A 50 -16.06 10.52 -1.81
N PHE A 51 -15.06 9.64 -1.65
CA PHE A 51 -15.21 8.21 -1.98
C PHE A 51 -16.34 7.54 -1.17
N ASP A 52 -17.00 6.57 -1.79
CA ASP A 52 -17.94 5.66 -1.13
C ASP A 52 -17.14 4.64 -0.32
N LEU A 53 -17.11 4.85 1.00
CA LEU A 53 -16.36 4.03 1.93
C LEU A 53 -17.27 2.92 2.49
N PRO A 54 -16.83 1.65 2.53
CA PRO A 54 -15.49 1.16 2.18
C PRO A 54 -15.38 0.59 0.75
N ASN A 55 -16.43 0.68 -0.08
CA ASN A 55 -16.54 -0.06 -1.34
C ASN A 55 -15.45 0.31 -2.35
N GLU A 56 -15.30 1.60 -2.64
CA GLU A 56 -14.30 2.08 -3.61
C GLU A 56 -12.86 1.81 -3.13
N PRO A 57 -12.50 2.08 -1.87
CA PRO A 57 -11.21 1.64 -1.32
C PRO A 57 -10.92 0.17 -1.50
N THR A 58 -11.92 -0.68 -1.21
CA THR A 58 -11.77 -2.13 -1.23
C THR A 58 -11.54 -2.63 -2.65
N GLU A 59 -12.20 -2.03 -3.64
CA GLU A 59 -11.98 -2.35 -5.05
C GLU A 59 -10.51 -2.11 -5.46
N PHE A 60 -9.97 -0.93 -5.15
CA PHE A 60 -8.58 -0.59 -5.43
C PHE A 60 -7.58 -1.47 -4.69
N THR A 61 -7.81 -1.69 -3.40
CA THR A 61 -6.97 -2.54 -2.55
C THR A 61 -6.92 -3.97 -3.09
N ASN A 62 -8.05 -4.51 -3.55
CA ASN A 62 -8.08 -5.84 -4.15
C ASN A 62 -7.21 -5.93 -5.40
N VAL A 63 -7.29 -4.95 -6.30
CA VAL A 63 -6.42 -4.90 -7.49
C VAL A 63 -4.95 -4.88 -7.08
N CYS A 64 -4.57 -4.04 -6.13
CA CYS A 64 -3.19 -3.95 -5.64
C CYS A 64 -2.69 -5.28 -5.06
N ILE A 65 -3.53 -5.96 -4.27
CA ILE A 65 -3.17 -7.25 -3.66
C ILE A 65 -3.05 -8.36 -4.72
N GLU A 66 -3.94 -8.41 -5.72
CA GLU A 66 -3.83 -9.40 -6.80
C GLU A 66 -2.51 -9.24 -7.56
N GLN A 67 -2.12 -8.01 -7.88
CA GLN A 67 -0.83 -7.72 -8.54
C GLN A 67 0.35 -8.11 -7.66
N ALA A 68 0.32 -7.77 -6.37
CA ALA A 68 1.34 -8.16 -5.39
C ALA A 68 1.54 -9.67 -5.31
N LEU A 69 0.44 -10.44 -5.29
CA LEU A 69 0.47 -11.89 -5.20
C LEU A 69 0.92 -12.55 -6.51
N ARG A 70 0.55 -11.96 -7.66
CA ARG A 70 0.99 -12.38 -9.00
C ARG A 70 2.50 -12.23 -9.15
N ASP A 71 3.04 -11.07 -8.82
CA ASP A 71 4.44 -10.71 -9.10
C ASP A 71 5.40 -11.21 -8.02
N LYS A 72 4.88 -11.56 -6.83
CA LYS A 72 5.63 -12.19 -5.72
C LYS A 72 6.85 -11.37 -5.27
N CYS A 73 6.84 -10.06 -5.48
CA CYS A 73 7.90 -9.13 -5.09
C CYS A 73 7.47 -8.15 -3.98
N SER A 74 6.24 -8.30 -3.47
CA SER A 74 5.68 -7.51 -2.38
C SER A 74 6.04 -8.06 -1.01
N HIS A 75 6.07 -7.21 0.01
CA HIS A 75 6.52 -7.55 1.37
C HIS A 75 5.49 -7.15 2.42
N VAL A 76 5.48 -7.87 3.53
CA VAL A 76 4.71 -7.54 4.73
C VAL A 76 5.64 -7.47 5.94
N ALA A 77 5.32 -6.56 6.86
CA ALA A 77 5.95 -6.46 8.18
C ALA A 77 4.95 -6.97 9.22
N ILE A 78 5.40 -7.88 10.09
CA ILE A 78 4.58 -8.52 11.12
C ILE A 78 5.22 -8.25 12.49
N ASP A 79 4.44 -7.74 13.45
CA ASP A 79 4.81 -7.75 14.86
C ASP A 79 4.70 -9.18 15.40
N ILE A 80 5.82 -9.76 15.81
CA ILE A 80 5.91 -11.15 16.29
C ILE A 80 5.20 -11.30 17.64
N ASN A 81 5.16 -10.27 18.48
CA ASN A 81 4.50 -10.38 19.80
C ASN A 81 2.98 -10.45 19.65
N GLN A 82 2.44 -9.63 18.77
CA GLN A 82 1.00 -9.53 18.53
C GLN A 82 0.53 -10.46 17.41
N GLN A 83 1.46 -11.09 16.68
CA GLN A 83 1.18 -11.84 15.45
C GLN A 83 0.32 -11.03 14.48
N LYS A 84 0.63 -9.73 14.34
CA LYS A 84 -0.18 -8.77 13.60
C LYS A 84 0.59 -8.22 12.41
N LEU A 85 -0.03 -8.19 11.22
CA LEU A 85 0.48 -7.41 10.10
C LEU A 85 0.42 -5.91 10.42
N ILE A 86 1.58 -5.26 10.42
CA ILE A 86 1.76 -3.84 10.76
C ILE A 86 2.22 -2.99 9.58
N GLY A 87 2.61 -3.60 8.46
CA GLY A 87 3.03 -2.86 7.29
C GLY A 87 3.01 -3.71 6.02
N VAL A 88 2.85 -3.04 4.89
CA VAL A 88 2.79 -3.64 3.56
C VAL A 88 3.56 -2.75 2.57
N SER A 89 4.39 -3.39 1.76
CA SER A 89 4.97 -2.82 0.54
C SER A 89 4.40 -3.58 -0.66
N ILE A 90 3.49 -2.93 -1.39
CA ILE A 90 2.96 -3.43 -2.65
C ILE A 90 3.91 -2.99 -3.76
N ASN A 91 4.57 -3.98 -4.34
CA ASN A 91 5.48 -3.84 -5.46
C ASN A 91 4.91 -4.61 -6.64
N VAL A 92 5.08 -4.05 -7.83
CA VAL A 92 4.60 -4.61 -9.10
C VAL A 92 5.75 -4.63 -10.10
N ILE A 93 5.83 -5.68 -10.90
CA ILE A 93 6.77 -5.76 -12.00
C ILE A 93 6.08 -5.20 -13.24
N GLU A 94 6.65 -4.14 -13.82
CA GLU A 94 6.20 -3.57 -15.08
C GLU A 94 7.12 -4.00 -16.20
N ASN A 95 6.55 -4.57 -17.27
CA ASN A 95 7.28 -4.99 -18.46
C ASN A 95 6.87 -4.13 -19.65
N VAL A 96 7.84 -3.74 -20.48
CA VAL A 96 7.61 -2.91 -21.69
C VAL A 96 6.59 -3.53 -22.67
N ASN A 97 6.46 -4.87 -22.65
CA ASN A 97 5.59 -5.62 -23.54
C ASN A 97 4.20 -5.92 -22.95
N GLU A 98 3.97 -5.61 -21.68
CA GLU A 98 2.67 -5.84 -21.04
C GLU A 98 1.75 -4.64 -21.19
N GLN A 99 0.57 -4.86 -21.78
CA GLN A 99 -0.44 -3.80 -21.97
C GLN A 99 -1.20 -3.44 -20.68
N LYS A 100 -1.03 -4.20 -19.60
CA LYS A 100 -1.81 -4.03 -18.36
C LYS A 100 -1.01 -3.28 -17.31
N ASN A 101 -1.08 -1.96 -17.39
CA ASN A 101 -0.66 -1.10 -16.27
C ASN A 101 -1.68 -1.23 -15.13
N VAL A 102 -1.22 -1.20 -13.87
CA VAL A 102 -2.09 -1.14 -12.68
C VAL A 102 -3.07 0.04 -12.73
N PHE A 103 -2.69 1.11 -13.42
CA PHE A 103 -3.53 2.30 -13.65
C PHE A 103 -4.50 2.17 -14.83
N ASP A 104 -4.67 0.99 -15.43
CA ASP A 104 -5.65 0.77 -16.48
C ASP A 104 -7.07 0.95 -15.93
N GLY A 105 -7.60 2.17 -16.09
CA GLY A 105 -8.86 2.63 -15.52
C GLY A 105 -10.09 1.74 -15.80
N PRO A 106 -10.28 1.10 -16.97
CA PRO A 106 -11.47 0.31 -17.28
C PRO A 106 -11.80 -0.82 -16.30
N GLN A 107 -10.82 -1.29 -15.51
CA GLN A 107 -11.04 -2.35 -14.51
C GLN A 107 -11.83 -1.89 -13.27
N PHE A 108 -11.95 -0.57 -13.04
CA PHE A 108 -12.67 -0.02 -11.89
C PHE A 108 -14.11 0.36 -12.21
N LYS A 109 -15.06 -0.09 -11.40
CA LYS A 109 -16.49 0.26 -11.49
C LYS A 109 -16.75 1.71 -11.11
N SER A 110 -16.01 2.24 -10.14
CA SER A 110 -16.13 3.64 -9.71
C SER A 110 -15.60 4.63 -10.74
N GLY A 111 -16.44 5.60 -11.14
CA GLY A 111 -15.98 6.73 -11.96
C GLY A 111 -14.91 7.60 -11.28
N LYS A 112 -14.96 7.71 -9.95
CA LYS A 112 -13.96 8.46 -9.16
C LYS A 112 -12.61 7.75 -9.15
N LEU A 113 -12.60 6.43 -8.94
CA LEU A 113 -11.37 5.64 -9.04
C LEU A 113 -10.80 5.70 -10.46
N ARG A 114 -11.66 5.55 -11.49
CA ARG A 114 -11.22 5.70 -12.89
C ARG A 114 -10.57 7.05 -13.14
N TYR A 115 -11.13 8.12 -12.60
CA TYR A 115 -10.55 9.45 -12.70
C TYR A 115 -9.16 9.53 -12.05
N VAL A 116 -9.01 9.03 -10.81
CA VAL A 116 -7.70 9.01 -10.13
C VAL A 116 -6.67 8.17 -10.89
N MET A 117 -7.06 6.98 -11.36
CA MET A 117 -6.17 6.12 -12.13
C MET A 117 -5.75 6.76 -13.45
N LYS A 118 -6.66 7.47 -14.12
CA LYS A 118 -6.33 8.25 -15.31
C LYS A 118 -5.28 9.33 -15.01
N VAL A 119 -5.43 10.06 -13.91
CA VAL A 119 -4.43 11.07 -13.49
C VAL A 119 -3.06 10.42 -13.28
N PHE A 120 -2.99 9.25 -12.63
CA PHE A 120 -1.74 8.52 -12.47
C PHE A 120 -1.17 8.00 -13.79
N ALA A 121 -2.00 7.47 -14.68
CA ALA A 121 -1.58 7.02 -16.00
C ALA A 121 -1.02 8.18 -16.85
N ASP A 122 -1.68 9.34 -16.84
CA ASP A 122 -1.25 10.55 -17.54
C ASP A 122 0.08 11.08 -16.96
N ALA A 123 0.29 10.96 -15.65
CA ALA A 123 1.57 11.30 -15.02
C ALA A 123 2.70 10.33 -15.42
N HIS A 124 2.44 9.02 -15.43
CA HIS A 124 3.42 8.01 -15.84
C HIS A 124 3.77 8.12 -17.33
N GLY A 125 2.78 8.41 -18.19
CA GLY A 125 2.98 8.51 -19.64
C GLY A 125 3.85 9.69 -20.10
N GLN A 126 4.15 10.64 -19.21
CA GLN A 126 5.02 11.78 -19.55
C GLN A 126 6.51 11.41 -19.62
N VAL A 127 6.91 10.28 -19.03
CA VAL A 127 8.29 9.84 -19.01
C VAL A 127 8.38 8.36 -19.37
N ASP A 128 9.15 8.05 -20.40
CA ASP A 128 9.46 6.67 -20.76
C ASP A 128 10.69 6.19 -19.99
N LEU A 129 10.45 5.59 -18.82
CA LEU A 129 11.52 5.06 -17.96
C LEU A 129 12.22 3.84 -18.58
N PHE A 130 11.51 3.02 -19.36
CA PHE A 130 12.11 1.87 -20.07
C PHE A 130 13.16 2.35 -21.07
N LYS A 131 12.82 3.36 -21.88
CA LYS A 131 13.76 3.98 -22.81
C LYS A 131 14.89 4.71 -22.08
N THR A 132 14.57 5.44 -21.02
CA THR A 132 15.55 6.23 -20.27
C THR A 132 16.63 5.35 -19.64
N PHE A 133 16.25 4.20 -19.07
CA PHE A 133 17.16 3.28 -18.40
C PHE A 133 17.60 2.08 -19.25
N HIS A 134 17.19 2.03 -20.53
CA HIS A 134 17.49 0.94 -21.45
C HIS A 134 17.17 -0.45 -20.87
N THR A 135 16.01 -0.57 -20.23
CA THR A 135 15.52 -1.80 -19.59
C THR A 135 14.18 -2.21 -20.19
N ASP A 136 13.86 -3.49 -20.12
CA ASP A 136 12.56 -4.06 -20.50
C ASP A 136 11.64 -4.30 -19.29
N CYS A 137 12.18 -4.13 -18.08
CA CYS A 137 11.52 -4.44 -16.82
C CYS A 137 11.84 -3.39 -15.74
N LEU A 138 10.84 -3.03 -14.95
CA LEU A 138 10.93 -2.10 -13.82
C LEU A 138 10.23 -2.70 -12.59
N LEU A 139 10.83 -2.49 -11.41
CA LEU A 139 10.17 -2.75 -10.13
C LEU A 139 9.50 -1.47 -9.65
N HIS A 140 8.18 -1.42 -9.72
CA HIS A 140 7.38 -0.30 -9.27
C HIS A 140 6.93 -0.50 -7.82
N LEU A 141 7.43 0.34 -6.91
CA LEU A 141 6.93 0.44 -5.54
C LEU A 141 5.63 1.25 -5.52
N LEU A 142 4.51 0.58 -5.70
CA LEU A 142 3.19 1.20 -5.88
C LEU A 142 2.64 1.79 -4.57
N ILE A 143 2.70 1.03 -3.48
CA ILE A 143 2.19 1.46 -2.16
C ILE A 143 3.14 1.00 -1.07
N VAL A 144 3.53 1.91 -0.19
CA VAL A 144 4.18 1.58 1.08
C VAL A 144 3.33 2.13 2.22
N VAL A 145 2.94 1.25 3.13
CA VAL A 145 2.01 1.53 4.22
C VAL A 145 2.52 0.90 5.51
N VAL A 146 2.54 1.67 6.59
CA VAL A 146 2.89 1.23 7.94
C VAL A 146 1.85 1.75 8.93
N ASP A 147 1.43 0.89 9.85
CA ASP A 147 0.55 1.20 10.98
C ASP A 147 1.14 2.38 11.77
N GLU A 148 0.29 3.34 12.11
CA GLU A 148 0.71 4.62 12.67
C GLU A 148 1.44 4.47 14.01
N ASN A 149 1.12 3.42 14.77
CA ASN A 149 1.75 3.11 16.05
C ASN A 149 3.19 2.59 15.89
N TYR A 150 3.61 2.27 14.66
CA TYR A 150 4.93 1.75 14.31
C TYR A 150 5.72 2.74 13.43
N ARG A 151 5.21 3.96 13.21
CA ARG A 151 5.96 5.05 12.57
C ARG A 151 7.16 5.46 13.42
N GLY A 152 8.21 5.97 12.78
CA GLY A 152 9.46 6.35 13.46
C GLY A 152 10.42 5.19 13.71
N LEU A 153 10.02 3.95 13.40
CA LEU A 153 10.88 2.76 13.46
C LEU A 153 11.66 2.51 12.16
N ASN A 154 11.72 3.50 11.26
CA ASN A 154 12.41 3.40 9.97
C ASN A 154 11.96 2.21 9.08
N LEU A 155 10.68 1.83 9.12
CA LEU A 155 10.11 0.74 8.33
C LEU A 155 9.83 1.10 6.86
N THR A 156 10.07 2.35 6.48
CA THR A 156 9.86 2.87 5.12
C THR A 156 11.13 3.48 4.52
N GLY A 157 12.27 3.32 5.21
CA GLY A 157 13.56 3.93 4.85
C GLY A 157 14.47 2.99 4.08
#